data_AF-A0A2R2MRG4-F1
#
_entry.id   AF-A0A2R2MRG4-F1
#
_cell.length_a   1.000
_cell.length_b   1.000
_cell.length_c   1.000
_cell.angle_alpha   90.00
_cell.angle_beta   90.00
_cell.angle_gamma   90.00
#
_symmetry.space_group_name_H-M   'P 1'
#
loop_
_entity.id
_entity.type
_entity.pdbx_description
1 polymer ?
#
loop_
_entity_poly.entity_id
_entity_poly.type
_entity_poly.pdbx_seq_one_letter_code
_entity_poly.pdbx_strand_id
1 'polypeptide(L)'
;MAIQLSNVSAREWLQHRRETVKPWTEFLNTARFKAPKSVAPVGKRVVRNVEHFQSNYLFVFLGLIIFCVLTSPLLIVALAVCLGACYIINLKNKESKLSLLGHEISLAQQYGAVGVISFPLFWLAGAGSAVFWVIGASFFLIMAHAVFYQTTEELEGFADLNMEVV
;
A
#
# COMPACT_ATOMS: atom_id res chain seq x y z
N MET A 1 -21.11 -5.54 -24.05
CA MET A 1 -19.79 -4.89 -23.92
C MET A 1 -19.03 -5.62 -22.82
N ALA A 2 -18.02 -6.42 -23.20
CA ALA A 2 -17.40 -7.40 -22.31
C ALA A 2 -16.39 -6.75 -21.36
N ILE A 3 -16.64 -6.85 -20.06
CA ILE A 3 -15.67 -6.52 -19.01
C ILE A 3 -14.72 -7.71 -18.87
N GLN A 4 -13.74 -7.81 -19.78
CA GLN A 4 -12.62 -8.78 -19.73
C GLN A 4 -11.28 -8.09 -19.35
N LEU A 5 -11.33 -6.80 -18.99
CA LEU A 5 -10.15 -5.95 -18.80
C LEU A 5 -9.48 -6.10 -17.42
N SER A 6 -10.18 -6.57 -16.39
CA SER A 6 -9.62 -6.49 -15.02
C SER A 6 -8.39 -7.38 -14.81
N ASN A 7 -8.35 -8.58 -15.38
CA ASN A 7 -7.24 -9.51 -15.15
C ASN A 7 -6.02 -9.14 -16.01
N VAL A 8 -6.23 -8.69 -17.26
CA VAL A 8 -5.14 -8.27 -18.15
C VAL A 8 -4.56 -6.94 -17.68
N SER A 9 -5.39 -5.93 -17.45
CA SER A 9 -4.91 -4.61 -16.99
C SER A 9 -4.32 -4.67 -15.58
N ALA A 10 -4.85 -5.50 -14.67
CA ALA A 10 -4.21 -5.70 -13.36
C ALA A 10 -2.89 -6.45 -13.47
N ARG A 11 -2.77 -7.45 -14.36
CA ARG A 11 -1.51 -8.17 -14.60
C ARG A 11 -0.45 -7.27 -15.22
N GLU A 12 -0.81 -6.50 -16.24
CA GLU A 12 0.07 -5.51 -16.88
C GLU A 12 0.51 -4.45 -15.87
N TRP A 13 -0.42 -3.94 -15.06
CA TRP A 13 -0.08 -3.04 -13.97
C TRP A 13 0.86 -3.71 -12.96
N LEU A 14 0.60 -4.94 -12.53
CA LEU A 14 1.47 -5.66 -11.60
C LEU A 14 2.86 -5.92 -12.20
N GLN A 15 2.93 -6.27 -13.48
CA GLN A 15 4.18 -6.50 -14.22
C GLN A 15 4.97 -5.20 -14.29
N HIS A 16 4.32 -4.11 -14.70
CA HIS A 16 4.95 -2.81 -14.78
C HIS A 16 5.41 -2.30 -13.39
N ARG A 17 4.61 -2.53 -12.34
CA ARG A 17 5.00 -2.23 -10.97
C ARG A 17 6.17 -3.09 -10.50
N ARG A 18 6.22 -4.37 -10.88
CA ARG A 18 7.31 -5.30 -10.55
C ARG A 18 8.61 -4.95 -11.30
N GLU A 19 8.51 -4.51 -12.54
CA GLU A 19 9.64 -4.07 -13.36
C GLU A 19 10.23 -2.74 -12.87
N THR A 20 9.40 -1.89 -12.25
CA THR A 20 9.85 -0.63 -11.63
C THR A 20 10.35 -0.80 -10.19
N VAL A 21 10.25 -2.00 -9.59
CA VAL A 21 10.86 -2.28 -8.28
C VAL A 21 12.37 -2.24 -8.41
N LYS A 22 13.03 -1.42 -7.59
CA LYS A 22 14.48 -1.44 -7.47
C LYS A 22 14.93 -2.67 -6.69
N PRO A 23 16.11 -3.24 -7.00
CA PRO A 23 16.65 -4.37 -6.25
C PRO A 23 16.61 -4.12 -4.74
N TRP A 24 16.07 -5.08 -3.97
CA TRP A 24 15.98 -4.95 -2.51
C TRP A 24 17.35 -4.84 -1.85
N THR A 25 18.39 -5.40 -2.48
CA THR A 25 19.79 -5.24 -2.08
C THR A 25 20.28 -3.80 -2.18
N GLU A 26 19.77 -3.03 -3.14
CA GLU A 26 20.03 -1.59 -3.27
C GLU A 26 19.26 -0.82 -2.21
N PHE A 27 17.96 -1.11 -2.05
CA PHE A 27 17.09 -0.47 -1.06
C PHE A 27 17.63 -0.62 0.37
N LEU A 28 18.05 -1.83 0.76
CA LEU A 28 18.55 -2.13 2.11
C LEU A 28 20.07 -1.95 2.24
N ASN A 29 20.73 -1.26 1.31
CA ASN A 29 22.18 -1.07 1.36
C ASN A 29 22.58 -0.12 2.50
N THR A 30 22.87 -0.68 3.67
CA THR A 30 23.25 0.05 4.90
C THR A 30 24.51 0.89 4.74
N ALA A 31 25.40 0.58 3.78
CA ALA A 31 26.60 1.38 3.52
C ALA A 31 26.26 2.78 2.98
N ARG A 32 25.08 2.96 2.37
CA ARG A 32 24.57 4.24 1.87
C ARG A 32 23.78 5.02 2.92
N PHE A 33 23.59 4.48 4.12
CA PHE A 33 22.88 5.20 5.18
C PHE A 33 23.85 6.13 5.90
N LYS A 34 23.69 7.45 5.67
CA LYS A 34 24.44 8.48 6.38
C LYS A 34 23.53 9.63 6.77
N ALA A 35 23.69 10.11 8.00
CA ALA A 35 22.98 11.28 8.50
C ALA A 35 23.30 12.50 7.61
N PRO A 36 22.29 13.31 7.24
CA PRO A 36 22.54 14.52 6.46
C PRO A 36 23.41 15.48 7.26
N LYS A 37 24.47 16.01 6.63
CA LYS A 37 25.40 16.98 7.25
C LYS A 37 24.75 18.35 7.50
N SER A 38 23.65 18.65 6.80
CA SER A 38 22.86 19.88 6.94
C SER A 38 21.40 19.61 6.59
N VAL A 39 20.49 20.37 7.18
CA VAL A 39 19.03 20.28 6.95
C VAL A 39 18.59 20.91 5.63
N ALA A 40 19.38 21.84 5.07
CA ALA A 40 19.03 22.56 3.84
C ALA A 40 18.82 21.67 2.59
N PRO A 41 19.64 20.63 2.32
CA PRO A 41 19.42 19.72 1.18
C PRO A 41 18.43 18.57 1.46
N VAL A 42 17.93 18.40 2.69
CA VAL A 42 17.14 17.20 3.08
C VAL A 42 15.85 17.08 2.25
N GLY A 43 15.18 18.19 1.93
CA GLY A 43 13.98 18.15 1.09
C GLY A 43 14.24 17.55 -0.29
N LYS A 44 15.32 17.95 -0.96
CA LYS A 44 15.71 17.41 -2.28
C LYS A 44 16.07 15.93 -2.19
N ARG A 45 16.76 15.52 -1.11
CA ARG A 45 17.12 14.13 -0.84
C ARG A 45 15.88 13.25 -0.68
N VAL A 46 14.88 13.72 0.08
CA VAL A 46 13.61 13.02 0.28
C VAL A 46 12.89 12.83 -1.05
N VAL A 47 12.66 13.91 -1.81
CA VAL A 47 11.93 13.85 -3.09
C VAL A 47 12.56 12.84 -4.03
N ARG A 48 13.88 12.91 -4.22
CA ARG A 48 14.60 11.99 -5.10
C ARG A 48 14.53 10.54 -4.64
N ASN A 49 14.68 10.29 -3.34
CA ASN A 49 14.58 8.92 -2.82
C ASN A 49 13.16 8.37 -2.92
N VAL A 50 12.14 9.21 -2.72
CA VAL A 50 10.71 8.87 -2.91
C VAL A 50 10.42 8.51 -4.36
N GLU A 51 10.93 9.28 -5.32
CA GLU A 51 10.79 8.98 -6.76
C GLU A 51 11.56 7.72 -7.16
N HIS A 52 12.80 7.56 -6.68
CA HIS A 52 13.66 6.43 -7.04
C HIS A 52 13.16 5.09 -6.48
N PHE A 53 12.66 5.07 -5.23
CA PHE A 53 12.19 3.87 -4.54
C PHE A 53 10.67 3.79 -4.39
N GLN A 54 9.91 4.52 -5.22
CA GLN A 54 8.44 4.60 -5.13
C GLN A 54 7.78 3.21 -5.05
N SER A 55 8.19 2.26 -5.90
CA SER A 55 7.66 0.90 -5.90
C SER A 55 8.04 0.12 -4.64
N ASN A 56 9.28 0.22 -4.16
CA ASN A 56 9.70 -0.42 -2.90
C ASN A 56 8.91 0.13 -1.70
N TYR A 57 8.70 1.44 -1.62
CA TYR A 57 7.88 2.05 -0.57
C TYR A 57 6.41 1.61 -0.61
N LEU A 58 5.84 1.40 -1.81
CA LEU A 58 4.51 0.80 -1.95
C LEU A 58 4.48 -0.63 -1.36
N PHE A 59 5.51 -1.45 -1.60
CA PHE A 59 5.58 -2.78 -1.00
C PHE A 59 5.71 -2.74 0.53
N VAL A 60 6.48 -1.81 1.08
CA VAL A 60 6.57 -1.61 2.54
C VAL A 60 5.20 -1.21 3.10
N PHE A 61 4.50 -0.26 2.46
CA PHE A 61 3.15 0.16 2.85
C PHE A 61 2.15 -1.02 2.83
N LEU A 62 2.15 -1.81 1.75
CA LEU A 62 1.29 -3.01 1.64
C LEU A 62 1.64 -4.07 2.69
N GLY A 63 2.94 -4.28 2.96
CA GLY A 63 3.40 -5.17 4.02
C GLY A 63 2.92 -4.74 5.40
N LEU A 64 2.91 -3.43 5.69
CA LEU A 64 2.38 -2.88 6.93
C LEU A 64 0.86 -3.04 7.06
N ILE A 65 0.10 -2.91 5.98
CA ILE A 65 -1.34 -3.22 5.98
C ILE A 65 -1.55 -4.69 6.37
N ILE A 66 -0.85 -5.61 5.70
CA ILE A 66 -0.97 -7.05 5.97
C ILE A 66 -0.59 -7.34 7.42
N PHE A 67 0.54 -6.79 7.89
CA PHE A 67 0.98 -6.94 9.27
C PHE A 67 -0.06 -6.41 10.27
N CYS A 68 -0.65 -5.24 10.01
CA CYS A 68 -1.69 -4.64 10.86
C CYS A 68 -2.96 -5.50 10.93
N VAL A 69 -3.38 -6.06 9.79
CA VAL A 69 -4.52 -6.99 9.76
C VAL A 69 -4.18 -8.28 10.52
N LEU A 70 -3.02 -8.88 10.27
CA LEU A 70 -2.62 -10.14 10.89
C LEU A 70 -2.45 -10.04 12.42
N THR A 71 -2.01 -8.88 12.91
CA THR A 71 -1.83 -8.63 14.34
C THR A 71 -3.13 -8.26 15.07
N SER A 72 -4.23 -8.04 14.35
CA SER A 72 -5.53 -7.71 14.92
C SER A 72 -6.56 -8.81 14.64
N PRO A 73 -6.81 -9.71 15.62
CA PRO A 73 -7.78 -10.80 15.46
C PRO A 73 -9.18 -10.32 15.08
N LEU A 74 -9.62 -9.19 15.64
CA LEU A 74 -10.94 -8.63 15.37
C LEU A 74 -11.06 -8.10 13.93
N LEU A 75 -9.99 -7.50 13.37
CA LEU A 75 -10.00 -7.05 11.97
C LEU A 75 -10.04 -8.23 11.00
N ILE A 76 -9.35 -9.33 11.32
CA ILE A 76 -9.44 -10.57 10.53
C ILE A 76 -10.87 -11.08 10.52
N VAL A 77 -11.53 -11.16 11.68
CA VAL A 77 -12.92 -11.62 11.78
C VAL A 77 -13.86 -10.67 11.02
N ALA A 78 -13.72 -9.36 11.18
CA ALA A 78 -14.52 -8.37 10.47
C ALA A 78 -14.34 -8.47 8.93
N LEU A 79 -13.11 -8.65 8.46
CA LEU A 79 -12.79 -8.88 7.05
C LEU A 79 -13.39 -10.21 6.56
N ALA A 80 -13.26 -11.29 7.32
CA ALA A 80 -13.81 -12.59 6.96
C ALA A 80 -15.33 -12.55 6.84
N VAL A 81 -16.03 -11.89 7.77
CA VAL A 81 -17.48 -11.71 7.71
C VAL A 81 -17.88 -10.86 6.51
N CYS A 82 -17.20 -9.74 6.26
CA CYS A 82 -17.49 -8.85 5.14
C CYS A 82 -17.23 -9.53 3.79
N LEU A 83 -16.08 -10.18 3.61
CA LEU A 83 -15.74 -10.91 2.39
C LEU A 83 -16.62 -12.14 2.20
N GLY A 84 -16.95 -12.86 3.27
CA GLY A 84 -17.88 -13.97 3.25
C GLY A 84 -19.28 -13.53 2.82
N ALA A 85 -19.80 -12.43 3.37
CA ALA A 85 -21.09 -11.86 2.98
C ALA A 85 -21.09 -11.43 1.50
N CYS A 86 -20.05 -10.73 1.06
CA CYS A 86 -19.87 -10.35 -0.35
C CYS A 86 -19.81 -11.58 -1.27
N TYR A 87 -19.09 -12.64 -0.87
CA TYR A 87 -18.96 -13.87 -1.64
C TYR A 87 -20.31 -14.60 -1.75
N ILE A 88 -21.04 -14.73 -0.64
CA ILE A 88 -22.38 -15.34 -0.62
C ILE A 88 -23.34 -14.57 -1.53
N ILE A 89 -23.31 -13.23 -1.47
CA ILE A 89 -24.11 -12.37 -2.35
C ILE A 89 -23.73 -12.58 -3.82
N ASN A 90 -22.44 -12.62 -4.13
CA ASN A 90 -21.96 -12.85 -5.50
C ASN A 90 -22.43 -14.20 -6.03
N LEU A 91 -22.32 -15.26 -5.22
CA LEU A 91 -22.73 -16.61 -5.56
C LEU A 91 -24.25 -16.67 -5.78
N LYS A 92 -25.04 -16.12 -4.86
CA LYS A 92 -26.50 -16.11 -4.98
C LYS A 92 -26.96 -15.39 -6.23
N ASN A 93 -26.42 -14.21 -6.55
CA ASN A 93 -26.78 -13.49 -7.78
C ASN A 93 -26.39 -14.22 -9.07
N LYS A 94 -25.38 -15.10 -9.05
CA LYS A 94 -25.03 -15.94 -10.21
C LYS A 94 -26.03 -17.07 -10.43
N GLU A 95 -26.61 -17.60 -9.37
CA GLU A 95 -27.60 -18.70 -9.43
C GLU A 95 -29.02 -18.18 -9.68
N SER A 96 -29.42 -17.12 -8.98
CA SER A 96 -30.70 -16.44 -9.20
C SER A 96 -30.61 -14.98 -8.73
N LYS A 97 -31.20 -14.06 -9.49
CA LYS A 97 -31.27 -12.67 -9.03
C LYS A 97 -32.03 -12.61 -7.72
N LEU A 98 -31.41 -12.03 -6.70
CA LEU A 98 -32.02 -11.93 -5.37
C LEU A 98 -33.23 -11.00 -5.43
N SER A 99 -34.42 -11.59 -5.49
CA SER A 99 -35.70 -10.88 -5.41
C SER A 99 -36.22 -10.95 -3.97
N LEU A 100 -36.45 -9.78 -3.35
CA LEU A 100 -37.11 -9.70 -2.06
C LEU A 100 -38.52 -9.14 -2.31
N LEU A 101 -39.55 -9.81 -1.79
CA LEU A 101 -40.96 -9.37 -1.92
C LEU A 101 -41.47 -9.18 -3.38
N GLY A 102 -40.86 -9.84 -4.36
CA GLY A 102 -41.23 -9.71 -5.78
C GLY A 102 -40.55 -8.56 -6.54
N HIS A 103 -39.61 -7.85 -5.91
CA HIS A 103 -38.76 -6.85 -6.57
C HIS A 103 -37.31 -7.34 -6.64
N GLU A 104 -36.67 -7.24 -7.81
CA GLU A 104 -35.25 -7.56 -7.97
C GLU A 104 -34.41 -6.53 -7.18
N ILE A 105 -33.64 -6.98 -6.20
CA ILE A 105 -32.72 -6.09 -5.47
C ILE A 105 -31.48 -5.87 -6.32
N SER A 106 -31.17 -4.61 -6.62
CA SER A 106 -29.97 -4.23 -7.35
C SER A 106 -28.69 -4.62 -6.59
N LEU A 107 -27.65 -5.04 -7.30
CA LEU A 107 -26.33 -5.34 -6.71
C LEU A 107 -25.80 -4.19 -5.85
N ALA A 108 -26.05 -2.94 -6.26
CA ALA A 108 -25.64 -1.75 -5.50
C ALA A 108 -26.29 -1.70 -4.12
N GLN A 109 -27.58 -2.06 -4.02
CA GLN A 109 -28.30 -2.11 -2.74
C GLN A 109 -27.80 -3.26 -1.85
N GLN A 110 -27.45 -4.40 -2.44
CA GLN A 110 -26.95 -5.55 -1.69
C GLN A 110 -25.57 -5.28 -1.08
N TYR A 111 -24.62 -4.77 -1.87
CA TYR A 111 -23.30 -4.38 -1.34
C TYR A 111 -23.40 -3.16 -0.42
N GLY A 112 -24.33 -2.23 -0.67
CA GLY A 112 -24.63 -1.14 0.24
C GLY A 112 -25.09 -1.64 1.61
N ALA A 113 -26.00 -2.62 1.66
CA ALA A 113 -26.47 -3.24 2.89
C ALA A 113 -25.33 -3.95 3.64
N VAL A 114 -24.46 -4.69 2.94
CA VAL A 114 -23.25 -5.28 3.54
C VAL A 114 -22.36 -4.20 4.13
N GLY A 115 -22.14 -3.10 3.42
CA GLY A 115 -21.34 -1.98 3.91
C GLY A 115 -21.91 -1.40 5.21
N VAL A 116 -23.21 -1.14 5.26
CA VAL A 116 -23.90 -0.60 6.44
C VAL A 116 -23.83 -1.57 7.62
N ILE A 117 -24.02 -2.87 7.40
CA ILE A 117 -23.95 -3.90 8.45
C ILE A 117 -22.50 -4.13 8.91
N SER A 118 -21.54 -4.05 7.98
CA SER A 118 -20.12 -4.26 8.29
C SER A 118 -19.49 -3.05 8.98
N PHE A 119 -20.04 -1.84 8.81
CA PHE A 119 -19.50 -0.62 9.37
C PHE A 119 -19.36 -0.68 10.91
N PRO A 120 -20.39 -1.06 11.68
CA PRO A 120 -20.25 -1.29 13.13
C PRO A 120 -19.17 -2.33 13.47
N LEU A 121 -19.07 -3.42 12.70
CA LEU A 121 -18.05 -4.46 12.95
C LEU A 121 -16.64 -3.90 12.75
N PHE A 122 -16.38 -3.14 11.70
CA PHE A 122 -15.10 -2.48 11.47
C PHE A 122 -14.80 -1.40 12.50
N TRP A 123 -15.83 -0.67 12.96
CA TRP A 123 -15.69 0.29 14.04
C TRP A 123 -15.27 -0.39 15.35
N LEU A 124 -15.96 -1.46 15.76
CA LEU A 124 -15.62 -2.24 16.95
C LEU A 124 -14.25 -2.92 16.82
N ALA A 125 -13.87 -3.35 15.61
CA ALA A 125 -12.56 -3.92 15.34
C ALA A 125 -11.43 -2.88 15.34
N GLY A 126 -11.73 -1.59 15.51
CA GLY A 126 -10.73 -0.54 15.57
C GLY A 126 -10.10 -0.21 14.22
N ALA A 127 -10.83 -0.40 13.11
CA ALA A 127 -10.31 -0.18 11.75
C ALA A 127 -9.77 1.24 11.55
N GLY A 128 -10.41 2.25 12.16
CA GLY A 128 -9.91 3.63 12.11
C GLY A 128 -8.50 3.77 12.70
N SER A 129 -8.30 3.25 13.92
CA SER A 129 -7.00 3.27 14.60
C SER A 129 -5.94 2.51 13.80
N ALA A 130 -6.31 1.36 13.22
CA ALA A 130 -5.42 0.59 12.35
C ALA A 130 -4.97 1.37 11.11
N VAL A 131 -5.89 2.07 10.44
CA VAL A 131 -5.57 2.93 9.28
C VAL A 131 -4.60 4.04 9.68
N PHE A 132 -4.87 4.77 10.76
CA PHE A 132 -3.96 5.82 11.24
C PHE A 132 -2.58 5.27 11.62
N TRP A 133 -2.54 4.10 12.25
CA TRP A 133 -1.29 3.43 12.59
C TRP A 133 -0.48 3.08 11.34
N VAL A 134 -1.11 2.47 10.33
CA VAL A 134 -0.43 2.12 9.07
C VAL A 134 0.08 3.36 8.36
N ILE A 135 -0.72 4.43 8.27
CA ILE A 135 -0.31 5.68 7.64
C ILE A 135 0.89 6.29 8.38
N GLY A 136 0.81 6.38 9.72
CA GLY A 136 1.87 6.95 10.54
C GLY A 136 3.17 6.13 10.47
N ALA A 137 3.08 4.80 10.60
CA ALA A 137 4.22 3.90 10.52
C ALA A 137 4.87 3.95 9.13
N SER A 138 4.06 3.94 8.06
CA SER A 138 4.56 4.03 6.69
C SER A 138 5.24 5.36 6.43
N PHE A 139 4.62 6.47 6.84
CA PHE A 139 5.22 7.79 6.73
C PHE A 139 6.56 7.84 7.46
N PHE A 140 6.61 7.38 8.71
CA PHE A 140 7.83 7.39 9.51
C PHE A 140 8.95 6.53 8.88
N LEU A 141 8.65 5.31 8.46
CA LEU A 141 9.63 4.40 7.87
C LEU A 141 10.15 4.90 6.51
N ILE A 142 9.24 5.36 5.64
CA ILE A 142 9.59 5.90 4.33
C ILE A 142 10.42 7.17 4.49
N MET A 143 10.02 8.08 5.38
CA MET A 143 10.75 9.32 5.63
C MET A 143 12.11 9.05 6.25
N ALA A 144 12.21 8.16 7.23
CA ALA A 144 13.49 7.76 7.80
C ALA A 144 14.41 7.21 6.70
N HIS A 145 13.92 6.26 5.90
CA HIS A 145 14.69 5.73 4.78
C HIS A 145 15.11 6.83 3.79
N ALA A 146 14.19 7.68 3.35
CA ALA A 146 14.44 8.73 2.38
C ALA A 146 15.39 9.83 2.91
N VAL A 147 15.40 10.11 4.21
CA VAL A 147 16.30 11.08 4.82
C VAL A 147 17.69 10.51 5.02
N PHE A 148 17.81 9.23 5.40
CA PHE A 148 19.10 8.61 5.72
C PHE A 148 19.79 7.95 4.53
N TYR A 149 19.07 7.62 3.45
CA TYR A 149 19.65 7.00 2.26
C TYR A 149 20.33 8.04 1.35
N GLN A 150 21.63 7.90 1.10
CA GLN A 150 22.38 8.82 0.24
C GLN A 150 21.98 8.66 -1.23
N THR A 151 21.75 9.78 -1.91
CA THR A 151 21.48 9.76 -3.35
C THR A 151 22.77 9.51 -4.12
N THR A 152 22.68 8.94 -5.33
CA THR A 152 23.85 8.72 -6.19
C THR A 152 24.58 10.02 -6.51
N GLU A 153 23.84 11.11 -6.76
CA GLU A 153 24.43 12.44 -7.03
C GLU A 153 25.26 12.98 -5.84
N GLU A 154 24.83 12.72 -4.60
CA GLU A 154 25.63 13.10 -3.44
C GLU A 154 26.94 12.32 -3.40
N LEU A 155 26.92 11.02 -3.74
CA LEU A 155 28.11 10.18 -3.76
C LEU A 155 29.10 10.61 -4.85
N GLU A 156 28.62 10.94 -6.05
CA GLU A 156 29.44 11.44 -7.15
C GLU A 156 30.04 12.81 -6.81
N GLY A 157 29.25 13.74 -6.28
CA GLY A 157 29.76 15.04 -5.85
C GLY A 157 30.83 14.95 -4.75
N PHE A 158 30.77 13.97 -3.85
CA PHE A 158 31.86 13.73 -2.89
C PHE A 158 33.12 13.13 -3.55
N ALA A 159 32.97 12.29 -4.58
CA ALA A 159 34.09 11.69 -5.28
C ALA A 159 34.85 12.74 -6.12
N ASP A 160 34.12 13.63 -6.80
CA ASP A 160 34.70 14.72 -7.60
C ASP A 160 35.48 15.70 -6.73
N LEU A 161 34.92 16.11 -5.60
CA LEU A 161 35.62 16.98 -4.63
C LEU A 161 36.91 16.34 -4.08
N ASN A 162 36.93 15.02 -3.90
CA ASN A 162 38.13 14.33 -3.43
C ASN A 162 39.19 14.18 -4.54
N MET A 163 38.80 14.16 -5.81
CA MET A 163 39.73 14.15 -6.94
C MET A 163 40.32 15.53 -7.24
N GLU A 164 39.59 16.62 -7.03
CA GLU A 164 40.11 17.99 -7.22
C GLU A 164 41.16 18.40 -6.17
N VAL A 165 41.19 17.72 -5.01
CA VAL A 165 42.07 18.04 -3.88
C VAL A 165 43.39 17.25 -3.90
N VAL A 166 43.57 16.33 -4.86
CA VAL A 166 44.78 15.52 -5.06
C VAL A 166 45.57 16.01 -6.26
#